data_AF-A0AAV2GR53-F1
#
_entry.id   AF-A0AAV2GR53-F1
#
_cell.length_a   1.000
_cell.length_b   1.000
_cell.length_c   1.000
_cell.angle_alpha   90.00
_cell.angle_beta   90.00
_cell.angle_gamma   90.00
#
_symmetry.space_group_name_H-M   'P 1'
#
loop_
_entity.id
_entity.type
_entity.pdbx_description
1 polymer ?
#
loop_
_entity_poly.entity_id
_entity_poly.type
_entity_poly.pdbx_seq_one_letter_code
_entity_poly.pdbx_strand_id
1 'polypeptide(L)'
;MEFRSLSQLNLHEDNAAVRVRILQLWRTMKPDGVQIHQLHMLLLDNEGTEMQGLVSSVNVPEFQPILQAGRIYVFRNFVVRSYHGHYRVSPSTRRICFSDDTLVEEVANAHDIPTYNFRFLAAADLPQAVHNHAYMSDIIGEVVAAGPEQALFEDVAVLRRKTVDLRLIEGDIVEVILWDGLIDQFQELMPHHPGPGTTVVFTSVVVQHFNGQHYCVGSNATKLYCNLHYPHQHPLLNNIENALLAIDYTLEEALGVSIISSISELNMYKTDINNQGIYFIVDAQVKDVNIFWSPSRLKFMVQLNIHKGSDEVVVMFMTSKFRWIASRIIEGTDREWTQNFSILLESLRGQSFKLMVELGGFNQLTNEFDVVLRKLFW
;
A
#
# COMPACT_ATOMS: atom_id res chain seq x y z
N MET A 1 17.53 -9.02 -37.95
CA MET A 1 16.23 -8.35 -38.19
C MET A 1 16.10 -7.26 -37.15
N GLU A 2 15.77 -6.04 -37.56
CA GLU A 2 15.70 -4.89 -36.65
C GLU A 2 14.37 -4.91 -35.90
N PHE A 3 14.42 -4.73 -34.57
CA PHE A 3 13.22 -4.62 -33.73
C PHE A 3 12.83 -3.16 -33.63
N ARG A 4 11.52 -2.88 -33.68
CA ARG A 4 11.03 -1.52 -33.45
C ARG A 4 10.71 -1.29 -31.97
N SER A 5 10.87 -0.05 -31.53
CA SER A 5 10.28 0.38 -30.26
C SER A 5 8.76 0.39 -30.35
N LEU A 6 8.11 0.11 -29.22
CA LEU A 6 6.67 0.26 -29.03
C LEU A 6 6.19 1.69 -29.34
N SER A 7 7.02 2.71 -29.10
CA SER A 7 6.68 4.11 -29.36
C SER A 7 6.51 4.40 -30.86
N GLN A 8 7.18 3.63 -31.72
CA GLN A 8 7.24 3.82 -33.18
C GLN A 8 6.17 3.03 -33.94
N LEU A 9 5.42 2.15 -33.27
CA LEU A 9 4.41 1.30 -33.90
C LEU A 9 3.21 2.09 -34.42
N ASN A 10 2.89 2.00 -35.71
CA ASN A 10 1.76 2.72 -36.29
C ASN A 10 0.50 1.84 -36.42
N LEU A 11 -0.67 2.48 -36.51
CA LEU A 11 -1.92 1.77 -36.75
C LEU A 11 -1.87 1.03 -38.09
N HIS A 12 -2.38 -0.20 -38.11
CA HIS A 12 -2.43 -1.03 -39.33
C HIS A 12 -1.06 -1.26 -39.99
N GLU A 13 0.00 -1.20 -39.20
CA GLU A 13 1.35 -1.47 -39.70
C GLU A 13 1.58 -2.97 -39.88
N ASP A 14 1.95 -3.36 -41.09
CA ASP A 14 2.29 -4.74 -41.42
C ASP A 14 3.78 -5.03 -41.15
N ASN A 15 4.09 -6.29 -40.82
CA ASN A 15 5.46 -6.81 -40.67
C ASN A 15 6.34 -6.16 -39.57
N ALA A 16 5.75 -5.47 -38.59
CA ALA A 16 6.50 -5.02 -37.42
C ALA A 16 6.93 -6.20 -36.55
N ALA A 17 8.10 -6.08 -35.94
CA ALA A 17 8.60 -7.01 -34.93
C ALA A 17 9.05 -6.23 -33.70
N VAL A 18 8.63 -6.68 -32.53
CA VAL A 18 9.01 -6.05 -31.25
C VAL A 18 9.62 -7.09 -30.34
N ARG A 19 10.60 -6.66 -29.53
CA ARG A 19 11.16 -7.45 -28.44
C ARG A 19 10.74 -6.79 -27.14
N VAL A 20 9.95 -7.50 -26.33
CA VAL A 20 9.27 -6.93 -25.17
C VAL A 20 9.28 -7.87 -23.98
N ARG A 21 9.38 -7.32 -22.77
CA ARG A 21 9.07 -8.04 -21.53
C ARG A 21 7.57 -7.91 -21.23
N ILE A 22 6.94 -9.00 -20.82
CA ILE A 22 5.58 -8.95 -20.26
C ILE A 22 5.71 -8.57 -18.78
N LEU A 23 5.40 -7.33 -18.40
CA LEU A 23 5.42 -6.91 -17.00
C LEU A 23 4.29 -7.53 -16.19
N GLN A 24 3.09 -7.54 -16.77
CA GLN A 24 1.89 -8.06 -16.13
C GLN A 24 1.08 -8.86 -17.15
N LEU A 25 0.44 -9.94 -16.68
CA LEU A 25 -0.47 -10.77 -17.45
C LEU A 25 -1.72 -11.02 -16.58
N TRP A 26 -2.89 -10.74 -17.13
CA TRP A 26 -4.17 -10.92 -16.43
C TRP A 26 -5.28 -11.35 -17.38
N ARG A 27 -6.31 -11.96 -16.81
CA ARG A 27 -7.46 -12.49 -17.54
C ARG A 27 -8.73 -11.73 -17.19
N THR A 28 -9.60 -11.58 -18.17
CA THR A 28 -11.02 -11.30 -17.94
C THR A 28 -11.79 -12.59 -18.18
N MET A 29 -12.78 -12.87 -17.34
CA MET A 29 -13.61 -14.07 -17.45
C MET A 29 -14.88 -13.75 -18.23
N LYS A 30 -15.46 -14.76 -18.89
CA LYS A 30 -16.81 -14.66 -19.43
C LYS A 30 -17.82 -14.57 -18.27
N PRO A 31 -19.08 -14.15 -18.52
CA PRO A 31 -20.12 -14.11 -17.49
C PRO A 31 -20.40 -15.46 -16.82
N ASP A 32 -20.03 -16.58 -17.47
CA ASP A 32 -20.11 -17.92 -16.88
C ASP A 32 -19.10 -18.16 -15.74
N GLY A 33 -18.08 -17.29 -15.59
CA GLY A 33 -17.03 -17.42 -14.58
C GLY A 33 -16.04 -18.55 -14.82
N VAL A 34 -16.24 -19.37 -15.86
CA VAL A 34 -15.46 -20.58 -16.13
C VAL A 34 -14.44 -20.34 -17.24
N GLN A 35 -14.85 -19.70 -18.33
CA GLN A 35 -14.00 -19.51 -19.50
C GLN A 35 -13.32 -18.15 -19.49
N ILE A 36 -12.05 -18.11 -19.90
CA ILE A 36 -11.34 -16.86 -20.14
C ILE A 36 -11.98 -16.16 -21.35
N HIS A 37 -12.39 -14.91 -21.16
CA HIS A 37 -12.87 -14.05 -22.22
C HIS A 37 -11.70 -13.42 -22.98
N GLN A 38 -10.76 -12.79 -22.28
CA GLN A 38 -9.57 -12.17 -22.89
C GLN A 38 -8.35 -12.34 -21.98
N LEU A 39 -7.18 -12.39 -22.62
CA LEU A 39 -5.90 -12.31 -21.93
C LEU A 39 -5.26 -10.95 -22.25
N HIS A 40 -4.97 -10.19 -21.22
CA HIS A 40 -4.39 -8.86 -21.31
C HIS A 40 -2.97 -8.89 -20.77
N MET A 41 -2.12 -8.04 -21.34
CA MET A 41 -0.73 -7.91 -20.93
C MET A 41 -0.27 -6.46 -20.93
N LEU A 42 0.71 -6.15 -20.06
CA LEU A 42 1.48 -4.91 -20.11
C LEU A 42 2.87 -5.24 -20.63
N LEU A 43 3.25 -4.61 -21.74
CA LEU A 43 4.51 -4.84 -22.45
C LEU A 43 5.47 -3.69 -22.19
N LEU A 44 6.75 -4.02 -22.07
CA LEU A 44 7.85 -3.07 -21.91
C LEU A 44 8.96 -3.37 -22.93
N ASP A 45 9.42 -2.37 -23.66
CA ASP A 45 10.59 -2.48 -24.54
C ASP A 45 11.88 -1.97 -23.87
N ASN A 46 12.99 -2.03 -24.62
CA ASN A 46 14.31 -1.57 -24.16
C ASN A 46 14.44 -0.04 -24.05
N GLU A 47 13.49 0.72 -24.61
CA GLU A 47 13.45 2.18 -24.46
C GLU A 47 12.63 2.61 -23.23
N GLY A 48 12.08 1.65 -22.47
CA GLY A 48 11.22 1.93 -21.33
C GLY A 48 9.78 2.31 -21.73
N THR A 49 9.41 2.09 -22.99
CA THR A 49 8.05 2.38 -23.46
C THR A 49 7.10 1.25 -23.07
N GLU A 50 5.96 1.63 -22.49
CA GLU A 50 4.90 0.69 -22.12
C GLU A 50 3.77 0.68 -23.14
N MET A 51 3.29 -0.51 -23.50
CA MET A 51 2.08 -0.68 -24.32
C MET A 51 1.25 -1.87 -23.84
N GLN A 52 -0.07 -1.76 -23.86
CA GLN A 52 -0.92 -2.91 -23.57
C GLN A 52 -1.00 -3.86 -24.77
N GLY A 53 -1.05 -5.15 -24.48
CA GLY A 53 -1.37 -6.22 -25.43
C GLY A 53 -2.71 -6.89 -25.09
N LEU A 54 -3.35 -7.46 -26.11
CA LEU A 54 -4.62 -8.17 -25.98
C LEU A 54 -4.62 -9.43 -26.84
N VAL A 55 -4.98 -10.56 -26.22
CA VAL A 55 -5.36 -11.79 -26.90
C VAL A 55 -6.88 -11.95 -26.79
N SER A 56 -7.55 -12.05 -27.94
CA SER A 56 -8.99 -12.22 -28.02
C SER A 56 -9.41 -13.62 -27.57
N SER A 57 -10.69 -13.81 -27.19
CA SER A 57 -11.23 -15.09 -26.72
C SER A 57 -10.92 -16.27 -27.65
N VAL A 58 -10.88 -16.04 -28.97
CA VAL A 58 -10.64 -17.07 -29.99
C VAL A 58 -9.19 -17.56 -29.94
N ASN A 59 -8.25 -16.68 -29.63
CA ASN A 59 -6.82 -16.95 -29.63
C ASN A 59 -6.27 -17.33 -28.25
N VAL A 60 -7.03 -17.14 -27.17
CA VAL A 60 -6.61 -17.48 -25.81
C VAL A 60 -6.08 -18.93 -25.69
N PRO A 61 -6.75 -19.97 -26.23
CA PRO A 61 -6.27 -21.36 -26.09
C PRO A 61 -4.86 -21.58 -26.64
N GLU A 62 -4.47 -20.83 -27.66
CA GLU A 62 -3.17 -20.93 -28.31
C GLU A 62 -2.07 -20.22 -27.50
N PHE A 63 -2.32 -18.99 -27.05
CA PHE A 63 -1.28 -18.15 -26.46
C PHE A 63 -1.17 -18.23 -24.94
N GLN A 64 -2.26 -18.56 -24.23
CA GLN A 64 -2.25 -18.62 -22.76
C GLN A 64 -1.24 -19.62 -22.18
N PRO A 65 -0.98 -20.80 -22.78
CA PRO A 65 0.05 -21.71 -22.29
C PRO A 65 1.49 -21.20 -22.48
N ILE A 66 1.70 -20.25 -23.40
CA ILE A 66 3.02 -19.77 -23.83
C ILE A 66 3.43 -18.52 -23.05
N LEU A 67 2.49 -17.59 -22.86
CA LEU A 67 2.76 -16.27 -22.31
C LEU A 67 2.90 -16.31 -20.78
N GLN A 68 4.01 -15.78 -20.27
CA GLN A 68 4.28 -15.66 -18.84
C GLN A 68 4.78 -14.25 -18.50
N ALA A 69 4.29 -13.70 -17.39
CA ALA A 69 4.83 -12.46 -16.85
C ALA A 69 6.29 -12.61 -16.43
N GLY A 70 7.07 -11.53 -16.56
CA GLY A 70 8.50 -11.45 -16.28
C GLY A 70 9.41 -11.92 -17.42
N ARG A 71 8.90 -12.69 -18.39
CA ARG A 71 9.66 -13.22 -19.54
C ARG A 71 9.72 -12.21 -20.71
N ILE A 72 10.73 -12.39 -21.57
CA ILE A 72 10.94 -11.58 -22.77
C ILE A 72 10.54 -12.40 -24.01
N TYR A 73 9.82 -11.75 -24.92
CA TYR A 73 9.35 -12.36 -26.15
C TYR A 73 9.67 -11.47 -27.35
N VAL A 74 9.78 -12.12 -28.51
CA VAL A 74 9.67 -11.47 -29.81
C VAL A 74 8.27 -11.72 -30.35
N PHE A 75 7.53 -10.64 -30.62
CA PHE A 75 6.23 -10.69 -31.28
C PHE A 75 6.37 -10.26 -32.73
N ARG A 76 5.68 -10.97 -33.64
CA ARG A 76 5.59 -10.66 -35.08
C ARG A 76 4.17 -10.88 -35.57
N ASN A 77 3.82 -10.29 -36.71
CA ASN A 77 2.52 -10.46 -37.36
C ASN A 77 1.33 -10.15 -36.45
N PHE A 78 1.54 -9.29 -35.46
CA PHE A 78 0.50 -8.78 -34.58
C PHE A 78 -0.13 -7.54 -35.22
N VAL A 79 -1.29 -7.13 -34.70
CA VAL A 79 -2.02 -5.98 -35.22
C VAL A 79 -2.03 -4.84 -34.22
N VAL A 80 -1.65 -3.63 -34.66
CA VAL A 80 -1.73 -2.43 -33.83
C VAL A 80 -3.11 -1.78 -33.98
N ARG A 81 -3.78 -1.51 -32.87
CA ARG A 81 -5.11 -0.88 -32.81
C ARG A 81 -5.09 0.35 -31.91
N SER A 82 -5.93 1.33 -32.22
CA SER A 82 -6.21 2.44 -31.31
C SER A 82 -6.84 1.93 -30.02
N TYR A 83 -6.55 2.58 -28.91
CA TYR A 83 -7.03 2.21 -27.60
C TYR A 83 -7.36 3.43 -26.74
N HIS A 84 -8.65 3.65 -26.56
CA HIS A 84 -9.22 4.76 -25.80
C HIS A 84 -10.17 4.27 -24.70
N GLY A 85 -9.97 3.05 -24.21
CA GLY A 85 -10.76 2.50 -23.12
C GLY A 85 -10.49 3.19 -21.79
N HIS A 86 -11.37 2.94 -20.82
CA HIS A 86 -11.15 3.24 -19.41
C HIS A 86 -10.19 2.23 -18.77
N TYR A 87 -9.63 2.60 -17.63
CA TYR A 87 -8.77 1.74 -16.80
C TYR A 87 -7.57 1.17 -17.57
N ARG A 88 -6.86 2.03 -18.33
CA ARG A 88 -5.64 1.63 -19.02
C ARG A 88 -4.47 1.58 -18.04
N VAL A 89 -3.66 0.53 -18.13
CA VAL A 89 -2.43 0.38 -17.31
C VAL A 89 -1.18 0.92 -18.00
N SER A 90 -1.35 1.58 -19.15
CA SER A 90 -0.29 2.26 -19.92
C SER A 90 -0.84 3.58 -20.46
N PRO A 91 0.00 4.63 -20.62
CA PRO A 91 -0.43 5.90 -21.20
C PRO A 91 -0.68 5.79 -22.72
N SER A 92 -0.23 4.71 -23.35
CA SER A 92 -0.34 4.50 -24.79
C SER A 92 -1.79 4.56 -25.28
N THR A 93 -2.02 5.34 -26.34
CA THR A 93 -3.27 5.41 -27.10
C THR A 93 -3.39 4.30 -28.15
N ARG A 94 -2.42 3.38 -28.18
CA ARG A 94 -2.36 2.21 -29.05
C ARG A 94 -2.16 0.96 -28.21
N ARG A 95 -2.59 -0.18 -28.74
CA ARG A 95 -2.33 -1.50 -28.16
C ARG A 95 -1.98 -2.51 -29.25
N ILE A 96 -1.23 -3.54 -28.86
CA ILE A 96 -1.00 -4.72 -29.69
C ILE A 96 -2.19 -5.67 -29.50
N CYS A 97 -2.74 -6.18 -30.59
CA CYS A 97 -3.78 -7.20 -30.62
C CYS A 97 -3.23 -8.42 -31.35
N PHE A 98 -3.33 -9.59 -30.72
CA PHE A 98 -2.95 -10.84 -31.36
C PHE A 98 -4.05 -11.27 -32.35
N SER A 99 -3.61 -11.90 -33.42
CA SER A 99 -4.39 -12.53 -34.48
C SER A 99 -3.92 -13.98 -34.67
N ASP A 100 -4.62 -14.73 -35.52
CA ASP A 100 -4.26 -16.11 -35.89
C ASP A 100 -2.86 -16.22 -36.53
N ASP A 101 -2.36 -15.13 -37.12
CA ASP A 101 -1.04 -15.07 -37.75
C ASP A 101 0.09 -14.63 -36.80
N THR A 102 -0.26 -14.23 -35.57
CA THR A 102 0.71 -13.67 -34.62
C THR A 102 1.72 -14.73 -34.20
N LEU A 103 3.00 -14.44 -34.39
CA LEU A 103 4.10 -15.32 -33.98
C LEU A 103 4.70 -14.82 -32.67
N VAL A 104 4.88 -15.75 -31.73
CA VAL A 104 5.45 -15.49 -30.40
C VAL A 104 6.63 -16.42 -30.17
N GLU A 105 7.78 -15.84 -29.91
CA GLU A 105 9.01 -16.58 -29.57
C GLU A 105 9.53 -16.08 -28.23
N GLU A 106 9.61 -16.96 -27.22
CA GLU A 106 10.31 -16.63 -25.97
C GLU A 106 11.81 -16.53 -26.26
N VAL A 107 12.45 -15.48 -25.76
CA VAL A 107 13.89 -15.28 -25.89
C VAL A 107 14.54 -15.21 -24.52
N ALA A 108 15.85 -15.47 -24.48
CA ALA A 108 16.61 -15.38 -23.25
C ALA A 108 16.45 -14.00 -22.60
N ASN A 109 16.38 -13.97 -21.27
CA ASN A 109 16.35 -12.72 -20.52
C ASN A 109 17.56 -11.87 -20.89
N ALA A 110 17.29 -10.59 -21.17
CA ALA A 110 18.26 -9.62 -21.61
C ALA A 110 18.27 -8.44 -20.63
N HIS A 111 19.46 -7.94 -20.33
CA HIS A 111 19.66 -6.86 -19.35
C HIS A 111 19.24 -5.48 -19.85
N ASP A 112 18.97 -5.35 -21.15
CA ASP A 112 18.61 -4.09 -21.81
C ASP A 112 17.11 -3.76 -21.72
N ILE A 113 16.26 -4.72 -21.35
CA ILE A 113 14.84 -4.46 -21.05
C ILE A 113 14.64 -4.48 -19.53
N PRO A 114 14.23 -3.36 -18.91
CA PRO A 114 14.06 -3.29 -17.47
C PRO A 114 13.11 -4.37 -16.94
N THR A 115 13.36 -4.83 -15.70
CA THR A 115 12.49 -5.83 -15.05
C THR A 115 11.18 -5.24 -14.58
N TYR A 116 11.21 -3.97 -14.20
CA TYR A 116 10.07 -3.23 -13.67
C TYR A 116 10.01 -1.85 -14.33
N ASN A 117 8.81 -1.32 -14.44
CA ASN A 117 8.55 0.07 -14.78
C ASN A 117 7.29 0.47 -14.00
N PHE A 118 7.43 1.43 -13.10
CA PHE A 118 6.35 1.85 -12.21
C PHE A 118 6.06 3.34 -12.42
N ARG A 119 4.77 3.67 -12.40
CA ARG A 119 4.29 5.06 -12.51
C ARG A 119 3.53 5.39 -11.23
N PHE A 120 4.32 5.65 -10.18
CA PHE A 120 3.80 5.93 -8.85
C PHE A 120 2.98 7.22 -8.81
N LEU A 121 1.80 7.12 -8.22
CA LEU A 121 0.92 8.25 -7.91
C LEU A 121 1.29 8.82 -6.54
N ALA A 122 1.56 10.13 -6.50
CA ALA A 122 1.79 10.85 -5.24
C ALA A 122 0.47 11.06 -4.48
N ALA A 123 0.53 11.16 -3.15
CA ALA A 123 -0.65 11.40 -2.32
C ALA A 123 -1.43 12.66 -2.74
N ALA A 124 -0.71 13.74 -3.10
CA ALA A 124 -1.28 15.00 -3.56
C ALA A 124 -2.11 14.88 -4.86
N ASP A 125 -1.86 13.85 -5.67
CA ASP A 125 -2.52 13.63 -6.97
C ASP A 125 -3.73 12.70 -6.87
N LEU A 126 -4.00 12.10 -5.69
CA LEU A 126 -5.17 11.25 -5.45
C LEU A 126 -6.51 11.92 -5.85
N PRO A 127 -6.76 13.21 -5.54
CA PRO A 127 -8.00 13.88 -5.94
C PRO A 127 -8.17 13.94 -7.46
N GLN A 128 -7.09 14.18 -8.20
CA GLN A 128 -7.13 14.22 -9.66
C GLN A 128 -7.33 12.81 -10.25
N ALA A 129 -6.70 11.80 -9.68
CA ALA A 129 -6.78 10.42 -10.13
C ALA A 129 -8.21 9.85 -10.03
N VAL A 130 -8.99 10.22 -9.01
CA VAL A 130 -10.41 9.83 -8.88
C VAL A 130 -11.24 10.26 -10.09
N HIS A 131 -10.96 11.43 -10.66
CA HIS A 131 -11.69 11.95 -11.80
C HIS A 131 -11.15 11.44 -13.14
N ASN A 132 -10.04 10.71 -13.13
CA ASN A 132 -9.37 10.20 -14.31
C ASN A 132 -9.55 8.68 -14.46
N HIS A 133 -10.76 8.26 -14.85
CA HIS A 133 -11.03 6.84 -15.15
C HIS A 133 -10.33 6.33 -16.41
N ALA A 134 -9.52 7.13 -17.10
CA ALA A 134 -8.81 6.67 -18.29
C ALA A 134 -7.61 5.77 -17.94
N TYR A 135 -6.98 5.98 -16.78
CA TYR A 135 -5.75 5.29 -16.40
C TYR A 135 -5.82 4.74 -14.98
N MET A 136 -5.20 3.58 -14.78
CA MET A 136 -4.91 3.04 -13.45
C MET A 136 -3.54 3.52 -12.98
N SER A 137 -3.36 3.53 -11.67
CA SER A 137 -2.17 4.10 -11.01
C SER A 137 -1.35 3.02 -10.32
N ASP A 138 -0.05 3.23 -10.19
CA ASP A 138 0.75 2.44 -9.27
C ASP A 138 0.90 3.22 -7.96
N ILE A 139 0.89 2.54 -6.82
CA ILE A 139 1.16 3.13 -5.51
C ILE A 139 2.22 2.32 -4.79
N ILE A 140 3.01 2.98 -3.96
CA ILE A 140 4.03 2.37 -3.13
C ILE A 140 3.94 2.94 -1.73
N GLY A 141 4.13 2.09 -0.74
CA GLY A 141 4.16 2.53 0.64
C GLY A 141 4.44 1.41 1.61
N GLU A 142 4.47 1.78 2.88
CA GLU A 142 4.66 0.88 4.01
C GLU A 142 3.30 0.33 4.47
N VAL A 143 3.21 -0.99 4.68
CA VAL A 143 1.97 -1.61 5.20
C VAL A 143 1.80 -1.24 6.68
N VAL A 144 0.80 -0.41 6.98
CA VAL A 144 0.49 0.05 8.35
C VAL A 144 -0.46 -0.90 9.06
N ALA A 145 -1.48 -1.38 8.37
CA ALA A 145 -2.49 -2.29 8.89
C ALA A 145 -3.04 -3.16 7.76
N ALA A 146 -3.51 -4.36 8.11
CA ALA A 146 -4.27 -5.19 7.19
C ALA A 146 -5.50 -5.71 7.95
N GLY A 147 -6.70 -5.34 7.51
CA GLY A 147 -7.95 -5.77 8.10
C GLY A 147 -8.19 -7.27 7.94
N PRO A 148 -9.16 -7.85 8.67
CA PRO A 148 -9.53 -9.25 8.49
C PRO A 148 -10.11 -9.48 7.08
N GLU A 149 -9.99 -10.72 6.60
CA GLU A 149 -10.69 -11.14 5.38
C GLU A 149 -12.20 -11.27 5.67
N GLN A 150 -13.01 -10.69 4.80
CA GLN A 150 -14.46 -10.64 4.90
C GLN A 150 -15.09 -11.40 3.72
N ALA A 151 -16.06 -12.26 4.00
CA ALA A 151 -16.90 -12.86 2.98
C ALA A 151 -18.13 -11.97 2.74
N LEU A 152 -18.29 -11.51 1.50
CA LEU A 152 -19.46 -10.78 1.03
C LEU A 152 -20.31 -11.72 0.17
N PHE A 153 -21.60 -11.79 0.47
CA PHE A 153 -22.55 -12.60 -0.27
C PHE A 153 -23.22 -11.73 -1.33
N GLU A 154 -22.96 -12.03 -2.61
CA GLU A 154 -23.78 -11.58 -3.73
C GLU A 154 -24.72 -12.71 -4.15
N ASP A 155 -25.82 -12.38 -4.84
CA ASP A 155 -26.91 -13.29 -5.19
C ASP A 155 -26.46 -14.62 -5.85
N VAL A 156 -25.26 -14.65 -6.44
CA VAL A 156 -24.73 -15.77 -7.22
C VAL A 156 -23.32 -16.22 -6.78
N ALA A 157 -22.64 -15.48 -5.90
CA ALA A 157 -21.25 -15.76 -5.53
C ALA A 157 -20.88 -15.22 -4.14
N VAL A 158 -19.85 -15.84 -3.53
CA VAL A 158 -19.19 -15.31 -2.34
C VAL A 158 -17.91 -14.61 -2.80
N LEU A 159 -17.85 -13.30 -2.60
CA LEU A 159 -16.66 -12.49 -2.86
C LEU A 159 -15.86 -12.31 -1.57
N ARG A 160 -14.53 -12.44 -1.65
CA ARG A 160 -13.63 -12.19 -0.52
C ARG A 160 -13.09 -10.77 -0.62
N ARG A 161 -13.16 -10.02 0.48
CA ARG A 161 -12.66 -8.65 0.60
C ARG A 161 -11.67 -8.54 1.74
N LYS A 162 -10.57 -7.83 1.54
CA LYS A 162 -9.62 -7.44 2.60
C LYS A 162 -9.19 -5.99 2.39
N THR A 163 -8.92 -5.26 3.46
CA THR A 163 -8.37 -3.90 3.39
C THR A 163 -6.94 -3.86 3.89
N VAL A 164 -6.13 -3.02 3.28
CA VAL A 164 -4.73 -2.78 3.66
C VAL A 164 -4.51 -1.29 3.74
N ASP A 165 -4.12 -0.80 4.92
CA ASP A 165 -3.73 0.59 5.09
C ASP A 165 -2.27 0.74 4.69
N LEU A 166 -2.04 1.55 3.65
CA LEU A 166 -0.73 1.80 3.09
C LEU A 166 -0.31 3.23 3.40
N ARG A 167 0.80 3.40 4.11
CA ARG A 167 1.43 4.70 4.28
C ARG A 167 2.26 5.01 3.04
N LEU A 168 1.79 5.95 2.24
CA LEU A 168 2.50 6.44 1.07
C LEU A 168 3.81 7.11 1.48
N ILE A 169 4.67 7.37 0.49
CA ILE A 169 5.97 8.01 0.70
C ILE A 169 5.77 9.33 1.45
N GLU A 170 4.77 10.13 1.09
CA GLU A 170 4.51 11.43 1.70
C GLU A 170 3.99 11.37 3.16
N GLY A 171 3.74 10.17 3.69
CA GLY A 171 3.26 9.94 5.05
C GLY A 171 1.74 9.80 5.16
N ASP A 172 1.00 10.19 4.13
CA ASP A 172 -0.45 9.96 4.01
C ASP A 172 -0.78 8.47 4.04
N ILE A 173 -1.90 8.13 4.68
CA ILE A 173 -2.39 6.74 4.72
C ILE A 173 -3.55 6.61 3.74
N VAL A 174 -3.42 5.67 2.81
CA VAL A 174 -4.48 5.32 1.87
C VAL A 174 -4.93 3.87 2.13
N GLU A 175 -6.23 3.64 2.20
CA GLU A 175 -6.78 2.29 2.26
C GLU A 175 -6.73 1.66 0.85
N VAL A 176 -6.27 0.42 0.75
CA VAL A 176 -6.30 -0.40 -0.47
C VAL A 176 -7.23 -1.59 -0.25
N ILE A 177 -8.27 -1.70 -1.08
CA ILE A 177 -9.22 -2.80 -1.07
C ILE A 177 -8.74 -3.91 -2.00
N LEU A 178 -8.60 -5.12 -1.47
CA LEU A 178 -8.21 -6.32 -2.18
C LEU A 178 -9.40 -7.27 -2.32
N TRP A 179 -9.48 -7.91 -3.48
CA TRP A 179 -10.55 -8.83 -3.85
C TRP A 179 -9.99 -10.20 -4.22
N ASP A 180 -10.63 -11.25 -3.73
CA ASP A 180 -10.39 -12.66 -4.09
C ASP A 180 -8.91 -13.02 -4.23
N GLY A 181 -8.46 -13.43 -5.42
CA GLY A 181 -7.09 -13.90 -5.64
C GLY A 181 -6.00 -12.87 -5.32
N LEU A 182 -6.35 -11.58 -5.24
CA LEU A 182 -5.40 -10.54 -4.81
C LEU A 182 -5.11 -10.63 -3.30
N ILE A 183 -6.05 -11.15 -2.51
CA ILE A 183 -5.86 -11.44 -1.09
C ILE A 183 -4.85 -12.57 -0.93
N ASP A 184 -4.98 -13.63 -1.73
CA ASP A 184 -4.04 -14.75 -1.70
C ASP A 184 -2.62 -14.26 -2.08
N GLN A 185 -2.51 -13.44 -3.14
CA GLN A 185 -1.23 -12.86 -3.55
C GLN A 185 -0.62 -11.96 -2.45
N PHE A 186 -1.43 -11.17 -1.76
CA PHE A 186 -0.97 -10.37 -0.62
C PHE A 186 -0.48 -11.27 0.51
N GLN A 187 -1.23 -12.30 0.90
CA GLN A 187 -0.86 -13.22 1.97
C GLN A 187 0.42 -14.00 1.67
N GLU A 188 0.63 -14.42 0.42
CA GLU A 188 1.84 -15.12 -0.03
C GLU A 188 3.08 -14.21 0.03
N LEU A 189 2.93 -12.92 -0.30
CA LEU A 189 4.02 -11.96 -0.34
C LEU A 189 4.33 -11.32 1.02
N MET A 190 3.35 -11.27 1.92
CA MET A 190 3.57 -10.66 3.23
C MET A 190 4.41 -11.61 4.10
N PRO A 191 5.41 -11.10 4.83
CA PRO A 191 6.00 -11.88 5.91
C PRO A 191 4.89 -12.27 6.90
N HIS A 192 5.05 -13.38 7.62
CA HIS A 192 4.05 -13.87 8.60
C HIS A 192 3.57 -12.78 9.58
N HIS A 193 4.39 -11.75 9.80
CA HIS A 193 4.01 -10.52 10.49
C HIS A 193 4.41 -9.28 9.64
N PRO A 194 3.50 -8.71 8.83
CA PRO A 194 3.77 -7.46 8.13
C PRO A 194 3.73 -6.31 9.13
N GLY A 195 4.90 -5.98 9.68
CA GLY A 195 5.13 -4.87 10.61
C GLY A 195 5.82 -3.68 9.93
N PRO A 196 6.18 -2.66 10.72
CA PRO A 196 6.89 -1.49 10.22
C PRO A 196 8.12 -1.87 9.38
N GLY A 197 8.31 -1.19 8.25
CA GLY A 197 9.35 -1.46 7.27
C GLY A 197 8.97 -2.41 6.11
N THR A 198 7.78 -3.02 6.13
CA THR A 198 7.30 -3.81 4.97
C THR A 198 6.81 -2.88 3.87
N THR A 199 7.61 -2.68 2.82
CA THR A 199 7.24 -1.85 1.67
C THR A 199 6.57 -2.68 0.59
N VAL A 200 5.43 -2.22 0.09
CA VAL A 200 4.66 -2.91 -0.95
C VAL A 200 4.32 -1.95 -2.08
N VAL A 201 4.53 -2.42 -3.31
CA VAL A 201 4.03 -1.80 -4.53
C VAL A 201 2.72 -2.47 -4.90
N PHE A 202 1.67 -1.69 -5.11
CA PHE A 202 0.46 -2.13 -5.79
C PHE A 202 0.41 -1.47 -7.17
N THR A 203 0.42 -2.27 -8.22
CA THR A 203 0.28 -1.75 -9.58
C THR A 203 -1.17 -1.66 -10.02
N SER A 204 -1.44 -0.83 -11.02
CA SER A 204 -2.73 -0.85 -11.74
C SER A 204 -3.95 -0.78 -10.81
N VAL A 205 -3.89 0.04 -9.76
CA VAL A 205 -5.02 0.28 -8.84
C VAL A 205 -5.95 1.36 -9.38
N VAL A 206 -7.21 1.28 -8.99
CA VAL A 206 -8.22 2.30 -9.28
C VAL A 206 -8.39 3.18 -8.06
N VAL A 207 -8.17 4.49 -8.20
CA VAL A 207 -8.44 5.45 -7.13
C VAL A 207 -9.93 5.77 -7.09
N GLN A 208 -10.52 5.71 -5.90
CA GLN A 208 -11.92 6.01 -5.64
C GLN A 208 -12.05 7.00 -4.48
N HIS A 209 -13.24 7.58 -4.35
CA HIS A 209 -13.57 8.52 -3.29
C HIS A 209 -14.94 8.19 -2.70
N PHE A 210 -14.99 8.06 -1.38
CA PHE A 210 -16.23 7.82 -0.65
C PHE A 210 -16.17 8.50 0.71
N ASN A 211 -17.25 9.15 1.12
CA ASN A 211 -17.36 9.84 2.43
C ASN A 211 -16.19 10.78 2.78
N GLY A 212 -15.66 11.51 1.79
CA GLY A 212 -14.58 12.48 2.01
C GLY A 212 -13.19 11.85 2.10
N GLN A 213 -13.04 10.57 1.79
CA GLN A 213 -11.78 9.83 1.85
C GLN A 213 -11.43 9.23 0.50
N HIS A 214 -10.16 9.31 0.13
CA HIS A 214 -9.59 8.63 -1.03
C HIS A 214 -9.13 7.23 -0.63
N TYR A 215 -9.44 6.25 -1.47
CA TYR A 215 -8.99 4.87 -1.29
C TYR A 215 -8.68 4.27 -2.66
N CYS A 216 -7.92 3.18 -2.65
CA CYS A 216 -7.54 2.45 -3.85
C CYS A 216 -8.25 1.10 -3.88
N VAL A 217 -8.57 0.63 -5.09
CA VAL A 217 -9.18 -0.68 -5.30
C VAL A 217 -8.31 -1.48 -6.25
N GLY A 218 -7.91 -2.68 -5.81
CA GLY A 218 -7.22 -3.63 -6.66
C GLY A 218 -8.11 -4.12 -7.78
N SER A 219 -7.52 -4.33 -8.95
CA SER A 219 -8.18 -4.85 -10.15
C SER A 219 -7.59 -6.20 -10.56
N ASN A 220 -8.15 -6.84 -11.58
CA ASN A 220 -7.54 -8.04 -12.17
C ASN A 220 -6.14 -7.78 -12.72
N ALA A 221 -5.82 -6.53 -13.07
CA ALA A 221 -4.50 -6.14 -13.55
C ALA A 221 -3.50 -5.86 -12.41
N THR A 222 -3.97 -5.68 -11.18
CA THR A 222 -3.11 -5.36 -10.04
C THR A 222 -2.14 -6.49 -9.75
N LYS A 223 -0.87 -6.13 -9.55
CA LYS A 223 0.19 -7.01 -9.05
C LYS A 223 0.84 -6.37 -7.84
N LEU A 224 1.23 -7.22 -6.91
CA LEU A 224 1.93 -6.83 -5.70
C LEU A 224 3.41 -7.18 -5.80
N TYR A 225 4.24 -6.29 -5.28
CA TYR A 225 5.66 -6.55 -5.08
C TYR A 225 6.04 -6.12 -3.66
N CYS A 226 6.65 -7.01 -2.89
CA CYS A 226 7.03 -6.78 -1.51
C CYS A 226 8.55 -6.66 -1.40
N ASN A 227 9.03 -5.67 -0.63
CA ASN A 227 10.44 -5.46 -0.31
C ASN A 227 11.37 -5.56 -1.52
N LEU A 228 10.99 -4.92 -2.64
CA LEU A 228 11.84 -4.85 -3.83
C LEU A 228 13.17 -4.21 -3.45
N HIS A 229 14.23 -5.03 -3.34
CA HIS A 229 15.59 -4.57 -3.20
C HIS A 229 15.99 -3.99 -4.56
N TYR A 230 15.85 -2.67 -4.72
CA TYR A 230 16.37 -2.01 -5.90
C TYR A 230 17.90 -2.15 -5.91
N PRO A 231 18.51 -2.61 -7.01
CA PRO A 231 19.96 -2.51 -7.14
C PRO A 231 20.32 -1.02 -7.03
N HIS A 232 21.17 -0.70 -6.05
CA HIS A 232 21.73 0.62 -5.82
C HIS A 232 22.11 1.28 -7.16
N GLN A 233 21.69 2.55 -7.34
CA GLN A 233 21.94 3.48 -8.45
C GLN A 233 20.71 3.99 -9.25
N HIS A 234 19.46 3.82 -8.77
CA HIS A 234 18.33 4.54 -9.38
C HIS A 234 18.16 5.94 -8.77
N PRO A 235 17.95 7.03 -9.55
CA PRO A 235 17.69 8.37 -9.02
C PRO A 235 16.50 8.44 -8.04
N LEU A 236 15.53 7.53 -8.20
CA LEU A 236 14.41 7.35 -7.25
C LEU A 236 14.84 6.78 -5.90
N LEU A 237 15.92 5.99 -5.79
CA LEU A 237 16.45 5.56 -4.48
C LEU A 237 17.10 6.71 -3.74
N ASN A 238 17.85 7.57 -4.43
CA ASN A 238 18.29 8.81 -3.81
C ASN A 238 17.07 9.63 -3.37
N ASN A 239 15.99 9.68 -4.13
CA ASN A 239 14.78 10.38 -3.70
C ASN A 239 13.96 9.62 -2.66
N ILE A 240 14.03 8.29 -2.50
CA ILE A 240 13.28 7.53 -1.50
C ILE A 240 14.09 7.39 -0.21
N GLU A 241 15.40 7.15 -0.25
CA GLU A 241 16.26 7.26 0.94
C GLU A 241 16.35 8.71 1.39
N ASN A 242 16.54 9.68 0.47
CA ASN A 242 16.46 11.10 0.84
C ASN A 242 15.01 11.54 1.13
N ALA A 243 13.95 10.92 0.59
CA ALA A 243 12.59 11.22 1.04
C ALA A 243 12.35 10.62 2.41
N LEU A 244 12.72 9.38 2.70
CA LEU A 244 12.59 8.77 4.03
C LEU A 244 13.39 9.56 5.07
N LEU A 245 14.63 9.94 4.75
CA LEU A 245 15.42 10.87 5.56
C LEU A 245 14.81 12.28 5.60
N ALA A 246 14.27 12.79 4.51
CA ALA A 246 13.61 14.09 4.47
C ALA A 246 12.22 14.06 5.11
N ILE A 247 11.53 12.93 5.23
CA ILE A 247 10.25 12.71 5.90
C ILE A 247 10.51 12.69 7.39
N ASP A 248 11.56 12.00 7.83
CA ASP A 248 12.01 12.11 9.21
C ASP A 248 12.39 13.57 9.54
N TYR A 249 13.17 14.25 8.69
CA TYR A 249 13.53 15.67 8.85
C TYR A 249 12.36 16.66 8.71
N THR A 250 11.41 16.45 7.78
CA THR A 250 10.27 17.35 7.56
C THR A 250 9.11 17.07 8.51
N LEU A 251 8.95 15.85 9.06
CA LEU A 251 8.09 15.66 10.23
C LEU A 251 8.65 16.43 11.43
N GLU A 252 9.98 16.43 11.63
CA GLU A 252 10.63 17.18 12.71
C GLU A 252 10.43 18.70 12.55
N GLU A 253 10.61 19.24 11.34
CA GLU A 253 10.39 20.66 11.04
C GLU A 253 8.91 21.07 11.00
N ALA A 254 8.00 20.25 10.44
CA ALA A 254 6.58 20.60 10.29
C ALA A 254 5.74 20.39 11.56
N LEU A 255 6.15 19.48 12.45
CA LEU A 255 5.47 19.22 13.73
C LEU A 255 6.17 19.90 14.93
N GLY A 256 7.32 20.55 14.72
CA GLY A 256 8.12 21.15 15.81
C GLY A 256 8.53 20.11 16.86
N VAL A 257 8.86 18.89 16.43
CA VAL A 257 9.19 17.76 17.30
C VAL A 257 10.63 17.91 17.79
N SER A 258 10.87 17.82 19.10
CA SER A 258 12.23 17.62 19.62
C SER A 258 12.62 16.16 19.50
N ILE A 259 13.75 15.91 18.84
CA ILE A 259 14.33 14.61 18.49
C ILE A 259 14.60 13.80 19.77
N ILE A 260 13.85 12.71 19.96
CA ILE A 260 14.07 11.64 20.96
C ILE A 260 14.32 12.17 22.38
N SER A 261 13.24 12.31 23.15
CA SER A 261 13.34 12.75 24.53
C SER A 261 13.36 11.56 25.48
N SER A 262 14.22 11.63 26.50
CA SER A 262 14.05 10.80 27.69
C SER A 262 12.69 11.07 28.33
N ILE A 263 12.15 10.10 29.08
CA ILE A 263 10.92 10.34 29.86
C ILE A 263 11.14 11.50 30.85
N SER A 264 12.38 11.68 31.35
CA SER A 264 12.76 12.81 32.20
C SER A 264 12.57 14.16 31.49
N GLU A 265 13.02 14.28 30.25
CA GLU A 265 12.83 15.50 29.44
C GLU A 265 11.35 15.75 29.16
N LEU A 266 10.60 14.73 28.72
CA LEU A 266 9.15 14.87 28.56
C LEU A 266 8.49 15.41 29.84
N ASN A 267 8.88 14.87 31.00
CA ASN A 267 8.36 15.31 32.29
C ASN A 267 8.70 16.78 32.62
N MET A 268 9.87 17.29 32.20
CA MET A 268 10.20 18.71 32.35
C MET A 268 9.29 19.63 31.53
N TYR A 269 8.86 19.18 30.34
CA TYR A 269 8.07 20.00 29.42
C TYR A 269 6.58 20.05 29.77
N LYS A 270 6.08 19.08 30.54
CA LYS A 270 4.67 19.01 30.96
C LYS A 270 4.21 20.18 31.81
N THR A 271 5.12 20.87 32.50
CA THR A 271 4.78 21.93 33.48
C THR A 271 4.74 23.33 32.89
N ASP A 272 5.32 23.55 31.70
CA ASP A 272 5.31 24.87 31.06
C ASP A 272 4.06 25.01 30.19
N ILE A 273 3.20 25.95 30.53
CA ILE A 273 1.90 26.21 29.90
C ILE A 273 2.00 26.51 28.39
N ASN A 274 3.17 26.91 27.89
CA ASN A 274 3.37 27.21 26.48
C ASN A 274 3.61 25.95 25.62
N ASN A 275 3.78 24.79 26.24
CA ASN A 275 4.18 23.55 25.55
C ASN A 275 3.01 22.70 25.06
N GLN A 276 1.80 23.25 25.01
CA GLN A 276 0.65 22.54 24.47
C GLN A 276 0.85 22.19 22.99
N GLY A 277 0.48 20.98 22.60
CA GLY A 277 0.54 20.51 21.22
C GLY A 277 1.95 20.08 20.77
N ILE A 278 2.96 20.16 21.64
CA ILE A 278 4.30 19.65 21.34
C ILE A 278 4.27 18.13 21.33
N TYR A 279 4.96 17.56 20.34
CA TYR A 279 5.11 16.14 20.14
C TYR A 279 6.49 15.64 20.61
N PHE A 280 6.49 14.45 21.19
CA PHE A 280 7.69 13.75 21.63
C PHE A 280 7.68 12.31 21.12
N ILE A 281 8.85 11.77 20.83
CA ILE A 281 9.06 10.35 20.58
C ILE A 281 9.84 9.77 21.76
N VAL A 282 9.25 8.81 22.47
CA VAL A 282 9.84 8.16 23.66
C VAL A 282 9.96 6.67 23.45
N ASP A 283 11.12 6.09 23.74
CA ASP A 283 11.24 4.64 23.91
C ASP A 283 10.95 4.29 25.36
N ALA A 284 10.01 3.36 25.63
CA ALA A 284 9.63 3.00 26.99
C ALA A 284 9.02 1.59 27.08
N GLN A 285 9.07 1.02 28.28
CA GLN A 285 8.40 -0.23 28.62
C GLN A 285 7.06 0.07 29.30
N VAL A 286 6.02 -0.72 29.03
CA VAL A 286 4.71 -0.57 29.70
C VAL A 286 4.78 -1.20 31.09
N LYS A 287 4.60 -0.38 32.12
CA LYS A 287 4.53 -0.82 33.52
C LYS A 287 3.14 -1.32 33.89
N ASP A 288 2.10 -0.58 33.49
CA ASP A 288 0.72 -0.88 33.87
C ASP A 288 -0.30 -0.28 32.89
N VAL A 289 -1.49 -0.86 32.84
CA VAL A 289 -2.58 -0.45 31.96
C VAL A 289 -3.89 -0.38 32.73
N ASN A 290 -4.57 0.75 32.69
CA ASN A 290 -5.84 0.96 33.35
C ASN A 290 -6.90 1.48 32.39
N ILE A 291 -8.14 1.00 32.52
CA ILE A 291 -9.28 1.46 31.71
C ILE A 291 -10.28 2.10 32.65
N PHE A 292 -10.76 3.28 32.29
CA PHE A 292 -11.80 3.96 33.06
C PHE A 292 -12.83 4.60 32.16
N TRP A 293 -14.08 4.67 32.64
CA TRP A 293 -15.10 5.48 31.99
C TRP A 293 -14.86 6.96 32.32
N SER A 294 -14.77 7.81 31.31
CA SER A 294 -14.70 9.27 31.48
C SER A 294 -16.10 9.87 31.33
N PRO A 295 -16.75 10.33 32.42
CA PRO A 295 -18.08 10.92 32.34
C PRO A 295 -18.10 12.20 31.50
N SER A 296 -17.03 13.00 31.56
CA SER A 296 -16.92 14.26 30.81
C SER A 296 -16.74 14.04 29.31
N ARG A 297 -16.12 12.93 28.89
CA ARG A 297 -15.92 12.59 27.47
C ARG A 297 -16.92 11.58 26.92
N LEU A 298 -17.79 11.03 27.78
CA LEU A 298 -18.76 9.97 27.47
C LEU A 298 -18.14 8.77 26.73
N LYS A 299 -16.92 8.40 27.10
CA LYS A 299 -16.14 7.33 26.45
C LYS A 299 -15.23 6.62 27.46
N PHE A 300 -14.89 5.37 27.16
CA PHE A 300 -13.81 4.67 27.86
C PHE A 300 -12.44 5.23 27.44
N MET A 301 -11.62 5.53 28.44
CA MET A 301 -10.26 6.00 28.31
C MET A 301 -9.31 4.91 28.81
N VAL A 302 -8.13 4.85 28.21
CA VAL A 302 -7.03 3.98 28.64
C VAL A 302 -5.91 4.85 29.15
N GLN A 303 -5.31 4.40 30.24
CA GLN A 303 -4.15 4.97 30.88
C GLN A 303 -3.02 3.93 30.83
N LEU A 304 -1.98 4.22 30.06
CA LEU A 304 -0.74 3.45 30.01
C LEU A 304 0.28 4.12 30.94
N ASN A 305 0.74 3.43 31.96
CA ASN A 305 1.93 3.83 32.69
C ASN A 305 3.14 3.24 31.97
N ILE A 306 4.03 4.09 31.45
CA ILE A 306 5.25 3.69 30.75
C ILE A 306 6.48 4.16 31.52
N HIS A 307 7.57 3.40 31.42
CA HIS A 307 8.81 3.69 32.13
C HIS A 307 10.06 3.37 31.30
N LYS A 308 11.17 4.06 31.62
CA LYS A 308 12.51 3.74 31.11
C LYS A 308 13.51 4.07 32.20
N GLY A 309 14.20 3.05 32.72
CA GLY A 309 15.00 3.21 33.94
C GLY A 309 14.11 3.53 35.14
N SER A 310 14.43 4.62 35.85
CA SER A 310 13.65 5.12 37.01
C SER A 310 12.54 6.10 36.62
N ASP A 311 12.51 6.58 35.39
CA ASP A 311 11.56 7.59 34.94
C ASP A 311 10.26 6.96 34.47
N GLU A 312 9.13 7.53 34.89
CA GLU A 312 7.79 7.08 34.55
C GLU A 312 6.94 8.22 34.03
N VAL A 313 6.02 7.90 33.12
CA VAL A 313 5.00 8.84 32.67
C VAL A 313 3.71 8.11 32.36
N VAL A 314 2.60 8.78 32.66
CA VAL A 314 1.27 8.29 32.35
C VAL A 314 0.82 8.86 31.02
N VAL A 315 0.51 7.97 30.07
CA VAL A 315 0.02 8.30 28.74
C VAL A 315 -1.46 7.90 28.62
N MET A 316 -2.28 8.79 28.09
CA MET A 316 -3.72 8.59 27.95
C MET A 316 -4.17 8.54 26.49
N PHE A 317 -5.18 7.72 26.20
CA PHE A 317 -5.83 7.69 24.89
C PHE A 317 -7.23 7.07 24.96
N MET A 318 -7.98 7.20 23.87
CA MET A 318 -9.35 6.65 23.75
C MET A 318 -9.30 5.20 23.26
N THR A 319 -10.16 4.34 23.80
CA THR A 319 -10.28 2.93 23.36
C THR A 319 -10.62 2.79 21.87
N SER A 320 -11.39 3.74 21.31
CA SER A 320 -11.72 3.77 19.88
C SER A 320 -10.50 3.98 18.98
N LYS A 321 -9.47 4.67 19.48
CA LYS A 321 -8.17 4.83 18.82
C LYS A 321 -7.21 3.68 19.11
N PHE A 322 -7.63 2.65 19.84
CA PHE A 322 -6.81 1.48 20.17
C PHE A 322 -7.21 0.22 19.41
N ARG A 323 -8.35 0.24 18.69
CA ARG A 323 -8.84 -0.86 17.84
C ARG A 323 -7.77 -1.34 16.85
N TRP A 324 -6.97 -0.41 16.30
CA TRP A 324 -5.86 -0.70 15.39
C TRP A 324 -4.60 -1.24 16.12
N ILE A 325 -4.29 -0.77 17.33
CA ILE A 325 -3.13 -1.26 18.12
C ILE A 325 -3.40 -2.67 18.65
N ALA A 326 -4.60 -2.91 19.17
CA ALA A 326 -5.03 -4.19 19.70
C ALA A 326 -4.97 -5.29 18.63
N SER A 327 -5.43 -4.99 17.40
CA SER A 327 -5.38 -5.91 16.23
C SER A 327 -3.98 -6.37 15.82
N ARG A 328 -2.93 -5.73 16.34
CA ARG A 328 -1.51 -6.07 16.06
C ARG A 328 -0.86 -6.90 17.18
N ILE A 329 -1.57 -7.19 18.27
CA ILE A 329 -1.03 -7.88 19.45
C ILE A 329 -1.53 -9.34 19.53
N ILE A 330 -2.75 -9.65 19.08
CA ILE A 330 -3.33 -11.02 19.07
C ILE A 330 -4.21 -11.22 17.82
N GLU A 331 -4.22 -12.42 17.25
CA GLU A 331 -5.16 -12.83 16.18
C GLU A 331 -6.56 -13.13 16.77
N GLY A 332 -7.62 -12.52 16.22
CA GLY A 332 -9.01 -12.75 16.68
C GLY A 332 -10.07 -11.99 15.88
N THR A 333 -11.32 -12.43 15.96
CA THR A 333 -12.46 -11.85 15.22
C THR A 333 -13.08 -10.66 15.96
N ASP A 334 -13.70 -9.69 15.24
CA ASP A 334 -14.35 -8.47 15.79
C ASP A 334 -15.26 -8.71 17.02
N ARG A 335 -15.84 -9.91 17.11
CA ARG A 335 -16.74 -10.33 18.19
C ARG A 335 -16.01 -10.73 19.48
N GLU A 336 -14.80 -11.28 19.38
CA GLU A 336 -13.94 -11.64 20.51
C GLU A 336 -13.28 -10.40 21.14
N TRP A 337 -12.93 -9.39 20.32
CA TRP A 337 -12.35 -8.11 20.78
C TRP A 337 -13.23 -7.38 21.80
N THR A 338 -14.55 -7.43 21.60
CA THR A 338 -15.50 -6.69 22.44
C THR A 338 -15.72 -7.38 23.80
N GLN A 339 -15.49 -8.70 23.88
CA GLN A 339 -15.64 -9.48 25.13
C GLN A 339 -14.35 -9.59 25.94
N ASN A 340 -13.17 -9.52 25.31
CA ASN A 340 -11.87 -9.76 25.97
C ASN A 340 -10.94 -8.53 26.06
N PHE A 341 -11.47 -7.33 25.81
CA PHE A 341 -10.68 -6.09 25.67
C PHE A 341 -9.75 -5.78 26.86
N SER A 342 -10.15 -6.11 28.10
CA SER A 342 -9.31 -5.93 29.30
C SER A 342 -8.13 -6.89 29.35
N ILE A 343 -8.34 -8.16 28.99
CA ILE A 343 -7.29 -9.19 28.95
C ILE A 343 -6.22 -8.83 27.90
N LEU A 344 -6.67 -8.30 26.76
CA LEU A 344 -5.81 -7.83 25.68
C LEU A 344 -4.91 -6.68 26.12
N LEU A 345 -5.45 -5.71 26.88
CA LEU A 345 -4.67 -4.59 27.38
C LEU A 345 -3.65 -5.01 28.44
N GLU A 346 -3.97 -6.00 29.27
CA GLU A 346 -3.00 -6.58 30.21
C GLU A 346 -1.79 -7.24 29.51
N SER A 347 -1.95 -7.75 28.29
CA SER A 347 -0.84 -8.36 27.53
C SER A 347 0.25 -7.36 27.12
N LEU A 348 -0.03 -6.05 27.18
CA LEU A 348 0.97 -5.00 26.93
C LEU A 348 1.98 -4.87 28.07
N ARG A 349 1.63 -5.32 29.28
CA ARG A 349 2.48 -5.14 30.46
C ARG A 349 3.82 -5.83 30.23
N GLY A 350 4.90 -5.08 30.43
CA GLY A 350 6.28 -5.55 30.24
C GLY A 350 6.81 -5.46 28.80
N GLN A 351 6.00 -5.05 27.81
CA GLN A 351 6.47 -4.86 26.44
C GLN A 351 7.15 -3.50 26.27
N SER A 352 8.17 -3.44 25.41
CA SER A 352 8.89 -2.20 25.07
C SER A 352 8.43 -1.66 23.73
N PHE A 353 8.23 -0.34 23.65
CA PHE A 353 7.74 0.34 22.46
C PHE A 353 8.41 1.70 22.28
N LYS A 354 8.40 2.19 21.04
CA LYS A 354 8.62 3.60 20.76
C LYS A 354 7.25 4.28 20.61
N LEU A 355 7.01 5.38 21.28
CA LEU A 355 5.69 6.04 21.33
C LEU A 355 5.81 7.50 20.91
N MET A 356 4.95 7.93 19.98
CA MET A 356 4.69 9.34 19.71
C MET A 356 3.60 9.82 20.66
N VAL A 357 3.94 10.79 21.49
CA VAL A 357 3.03 11.40 22.45
C VAL A 357 2.93 12.90 22.21
N GLU A 358 1.77 13.48 22.53
CA GLU A 358 1.51 14.91 22.46
C GLU A 358 1.18 15.44 23.86
N LEU A 359 1.67 16.62 24.20
CA LEU A 359 1.21 17.37 25.36
C LEU A 359 -0.18 17.96 25.08
N GLY A 360 -1.21 17.29 25.56
CA GLY A 360 -2.61 17.53 25.23
C GLY A 360 -3.29 18.61 26.07
N GLY A 361 -4.35 18.26 26.78
CA GLY A 361 -5.08 19.23 27.61
C GLY A 361 -4.31 19.55 28.89
N PHE A 362 -4.29 20.82 29.31
CA PHE A 362 -3.72 21.20 30.60
C PHE A 362 -4.63 20.75 31.75
N ASN A 363 -4.11 19.94 32.66
CA ASN A 363 -4.82 19.48 33.83
C ASN A 363 -4.58 20.45 35.00
N GLN A 364 -5.61 21.24 35.32
CA GLN A 364 -5.54 22.26 36.38
C GLN A 364 -5.34 21.67 37.79
N LEU A 365 -5.65 20.39 38.00
CA LEU A 365 -5.48 19.75 39.31
C LEU A 365 -4.04 19.31 39.55
N THR A 366 -3.36 18.83 38.51
CA THR A 366 -1.96 18.38 38.59
C THR A 366 -0.97 19.46 38.16
N ASN A 367 -1.45 20.58 37.60
CA ASN A 367 -0.65 21.65 37.01
C ASN A 367 0.33 21.17 35.94
N GLU A 368 -0.11 20.18 35.15
CA GLU A 368 0.67 19.53 34.10
C GLU A 368 -0.20 19.27 32.87
N PHE A 369 0.42 19.18 31.69
CA PHE A 369 -0.24 18.67 30.50
C PHE A 369 -0.46 17.15 30.57
N ASP A 370 -1.65 16.72 30.13
CA ASP A 370 -1.94 15.33 29.84
C ASP A 370 -1.01 14.85 28.71
N VAL A 371 -0.30 13.74 28.90
CA VAL A 371 0.46 13.12 27.82
C VAL A 371 -0.48 12.21 27.05
N VAL A 372 -0.71 12.52 25.78
CA VAL A 372 -1.71 11.83 24.95
C VAL A 372 -1.00 10.96 23.92
N LEU A 373 -1.31 9.67 23.88
CA LEU A 373 -0.77 8.78 22.85
C LEU A 373 -1.32 9.16 21.48
N ARG A 374 -0.43 9.32 20.51
CA ARG A 374 -0.78 9.62 19.12
C ARG A 374 -0.42 8.50 18.18
N LYS A 375 0.76 7.91 18.37
CA LYS A 375 1.24 6.78 17.57
C LYS A 375 2.13 5.87 18.42
N LEU A 376 2.16 4.60 18.06
CA LEU A 376 3.07 3.61 18.64
C LEU A 376 3.85 3.01 17.46
N PHE A 377 5.17 3.01 17.59
CA PHE A 377 6.12 2.44 16.63
C PHE A 377 6.68 1.17 17.25
N TRP A 378 6.75 0.10 16.44
CA TRP A 378 7.36 -1.17 16.81
C TRP A 378 8.83 -1.18 16.46
#